data_AF-A0A5P9J3V3-F1
#
_entry.id   AF-A0A5P9J3V3-F1
#
_cell.length_a   1.000
_cell.length_b   1.000
_cell.length_c   1.000
_cell.angle_alpha   90.00
_cell.angle_beta   90.00
_cell.angle_gamma   90.00
#
_symmetry.space_group_name_H-M   'P 1'
#
loop_
_entity.id
_entity.type
_entity.pdbx_description
1 polymer ?
#
loop_
_entity_poly.entity_id
_entity_poly.type
_entity_poly.pdbx_seq_one_letter_code
_entity_poly.pdbx_strand_id
1 'polypeptide(L)'
;MNKCLFIATLMCSMAVNAQPTDEPVVMSYDGFFDRMEVVNEGNFQHAKVGFYLKTYENAENCVLKEGKIVTERERFPLTYDDNGQLFLPFDKQLDTHKAMVIATPQSGQCQLSMQIEAPGPFTRLTYAQAYTIEQEFEDLIGDLSGFFVGTLMPFLLPEHKGVQLHFADTLPAKVPDSWQCQGLQCKVPIEQQWQDNNKTLVEGTQIHRITPWIAH
;
A
#
# COMPACT_ATOMS: atom_id res chain seq x y z
N MET A 1 -0.68 -49.54 57.56
CA MET A 1 0.42 -48.63 57.14
C MET A 1 0.63 -48.84 55.64
N ASN A 2 -0.02 -48.02 54.82
CA ASN A 2 0.01 -48.09 53.36
C ASN A 2 1.36 -47.60 52.83
N LYS A 3 1.96 -48.33 51.88
CA LYS A 3 3.00 -47.80 51.00
C LYS A 3 2.42 -47.71 49.59
N CYS A 4 2.08 -46.49 49.18
CA CYS A 4 1.68 -46.16 47.82
C CYS A 4 2.89 -46.26 46.89
N LEU A 5 2.75 -47.05 45.84
CA LEU A 5 3.67 -47.20 44.72
C LEU A 5 3.34 -46.09 43.71
N PHE A 6 4.24 -45.13 43.50
CA PHE A 6 4.09 -44.07 42.49
C PHE A 6 4.62 -44.56 41.14
N ILE A 7 3.73 -44.67 40.14
CA ILE A 7 4.06 -44.93 38.73
C ILE A 7 4.24 -43.56 38.06
N ALA A 8 5.44 -43.28 37.55
CA ALA A 8 5.74 -42.07 36.81
C ALA A 8 5.40 -42.26 35.32
N THR A 9 4.29 -41.67 34.88
CA THR A 9 3.86 -41.67 33.47
C THR A 9 4.56 -40.53 32.72
N LEU A 10 5.44 -40.88 31.78
CA LEU A 10 6.16 -39.94 30.92
C LEU A 10 5.19 -39.40 29.85
N MET A 11 4.67 -38.18 30.03
CA MET A 11 3.89 -37.47 29.00
C MET A 11 4.84 -36.94 27.92
N CYS A 12 4.84 -37.59 26.76
CA CYS A 12 5.52 -37.10 25.56
C CYS A 12 4.61 -36.07 24.88
N SER A 13 4.85 -34.78 25.12
CA SER A 13 4.16 -33.68 24.44
C SER A 13 4.65 -33.62 22.99
N MET A 14 3.85 -34.11 22.05
CA MET A 14 4.08 -33.88 20.62
C MET A 14 3.79 -32.41 20.31
N ALA A 15 4.85 -31.62 20.14
CA ALA A 15 4.73 -30.28 19.58
C ALA A 15 4.38 -30.42 18.09
N VAL A 16 3.13 -30.12 17.74
CA VAL A 16 2.70 -29.95 16.35
C VAL A 16 3.30 -28.63 15.87
N ASN A 17 4.41 -28.69 15.14
CA ASN A 17 4.90 -27.54 14.41
C ASN A 17 3.91 -27.26 13.27
N ALA A 18 3.04 -26.27 13.45
CA ALA A 18 2.28 -25.71 12.35
C ALA A 18 3.27 -25.10 11.35
N GLN A 19 3.47 -25.75 10.21
CA GLN A 19 4.21 -25.14 9.12
C GLN A 19 3.38 -23.95 8.61
N PRO A 20 4.02 -22.79 8.32
CA PRO A 20 3.31 -21.69 7.67
C PRO A 20 2.74 -22.21 6.35
N THR A 21 1.42 -22.17 6.23
CA THR A 21 0.71 -22.58 5.03
C THR A 21 0.66 -21.41 4.06
N ASP A 22 1.06 -21.66 2.82
CA ASP A 22 0.96 -20.72 1.68
C ASP A 22 -0.50 -20.56 1.25
N GLU A 23 -1.35 -20.11 2.16
CA GLU A 23 -2.79 -20.03 1.97
C GLU A 23 -3.12 -18.88 1.01
N PRO A 24 -3.93 -19.13 -0.05
CA PRO A 24 -4.34 -18.08 -0.96
C PRO A 24 -5.11 -16.98 -0.24
N VAL A 25 -4.75 -15.74 -0.52
CA VAL A 25 -5.52 -14.57 -0.10
C VAL A 25 -6.66 -14.40 -1.11
N VAL A 26 -7.89 -14.57 -0.64
CA VAL A 26 -9.11 -14.45 -1.46
C VAL A 26 -9.83 -13.17 -1.09
N MET A 27 -10.04 -12.29 -2.06
CA MET A 27 -10.62 -10.97 -1.87
C MET A 27 -11.72 -10.75 -2.91
N SER A 28 -12.80 -10.09 -2.51
CA SER A 28 -13.86 -9.70 -3.46
C SER A 28 -13.37 -8.54 -4.33
N TYR A 29 -13.66 -8.57 -5.62
CA TYR A 29 -13.25 -7.53 -6.56
C TYR A 29 -13.98 -6.20 -6.34
N ASP A 30 -15.21 -6.23 -5.83
CA ASP A 30 -16.02 -5.04 -5.58
C ASP A 30 -15.30 -4.02 -4.68
N GLY A 31 -14.67 -4.46 -3.60
CA GLY A 31 -13.91 -3.60 -2.71
C GLY A 31 -12.73 -2.90 -3.39
N PHE A 32 -12.13 -3.48 -4.43
CA PHE A 32 -11.12 -2.80 -5.23
C PHE A 32 -11.75 -1.83 -6.22
N PHE A 33 -12.82 -2.25 -6.89
CA PHE A 33 -13.55 -1.43 -7.85
C PHE A 33 -14.04 -0.13 -7.21
N ASP A 34 -14.67 -0.21 -6.03
CA ASP A 34 -15.17 0.96 -5.29
C ASP A 34 -14.05 1.99 -5.02
N ARG A 35 -12.85 1.53 -4.66
CA ARG A 35 -11.72 2.44 -4.40
C ARG A 35 -11.14 3.03 -5.68
N MET A 36 -11.10 2.24 -6.75
CA MET A 36 -10.70 2.74 -8.07
C MET A 36 -11.73 3.72 -8.65
N GLU A 37 -13.03 3.51 -8.38
CA GLU A 37 -14.12 4.39 -8.82
C GLU A 37 -13.95 5.78 -8.19
N VAL A 38 -13.70 5.88 -6.89
CA VAL A 38 -13.39 7.15 -6.21
C VAL A 38 -12.22 7.89 -6.87
N VAL A 39 -11.12 7.17 -7.14
CA VAL A 39 -9.94 7.77 -7.83
C VAL A 39 -10.29 8.24 -9.24
N ASN A 40 -11.11 7.47 -9.97
CA ASN A 40 -11.48 7.76 -11.34
C ASN A 40 -12.53 8.89 -11.47
N GLU A 41 -13.39 9.06 -10.46
CA GLU A 41 -14.33 10.17 -10.38
C GLU A 41 -13.67 11.48 -9.92
N GLY A 42 -12.61 11.38 -9.11
CA GLY A 42 -11.80 12.52 -8.68
C GLY A 42 -10.92 13.09 -9.80
N ASN A 43 -10.47 14.33 -9.60
CA ASN A 43 -9.57 15.03 -10.53
C ASN A 43 -8.11 14.95 -10.06
N PHE A 44 -7.58 13.73 -9.96
CA PHE A 44 -6.20 13.47 -9.53
C PHE A 44 -5.28 13.27 -10.74
N GLN A 45 -4.23 14.08 -10.85
CA GLN A 45 -3.23 13.95 -11.92
C GLN A 45 -2.16 12.93 -11.58
N HIS A 46 -1.85 12.78 -10.29
CA HIS A 46 -0.75 11.99 -9.79
C HIS A 46 -1.19 10.92 -8.79
N ALA A 47 -2.07 11.28 -7.85
CA ALA A 47 -2.49 10.39 -6.78
C ALA A 47 -3.34 9.23 -7.31
N LYS A 48 -3.05 8.03 -6.82
CA LYS A 48 -3.76 6.78 -7.09
C LYS A 48 -3.79 5.92 -5.84
N VAL A 49 -4.61 4.87 -5.89
CA VAL A 49 -4.61 3.79 -4.91
C VAL A 49 -3.85 2.60 -5.49
N GLY A 50 -2.82 2.16 -4.78
CA GLY A 50 -2.13 0.90 -5.00
C GLY A 50 -2.62 -0.18 -4.04
N PHE A 51 -2.67 -1.41 -4.54
CA PHE A 51 -3.06 -2.60 -3.77
C PHE A 51 -1.85 -3.52 -3.64
N TYR A 52 -1.48 -3.87 -2.42
CA TYR A 52 -0.29 -4.66 -2.12
C TYR A 52 -0.66 -5.82 -1.24
N LEU A 53 0.05 -6.94 -1.38
CA LEU A 53 0.09 -7.97 -0.37
C LEU A 53 1.30 -7.77 0.54
N LYS A 54 1.04 -7.67 1.84
CA LYS A 54 2.07 -7.53 2.88
C LYS A 54 1.96 -8.61 3.92
N THR A 55 3.08 -9.00 4.50
CA THR A 55 3.13 -9.99 5.57
C THR A 55 2.41 -9.49 6.81
N TYR A 56 1.79 -10.41 7.57
CA TYR A 56 1.15 -10.05 8.85
C TYR A 56 2.15 -9.62 9.92
N GLU A 57 3.35 -10.22 9.95
CA GLU A 57 4.29 -10.08 11.06
C GLU A 57 5.04 -8.74 11.06
N ASN A 58 5.48 -8.30 9.88
CA ASN A 58 6.39 -7.15 9.73
C ASN A 58 6.00 -6.18 8.60
N ALA A 59 4.84 -6.37 7.96
CA ALA A 59 4.35 -5.52 6.86
C ALA A 59 5.34 -5.40 5.67
N GLU A 60 6.13 -6.44 5.43
CA GLU A 60 7.00 -6.55 4.27
C GLU A 60 6.19 -6.98 3.04
N ASN A 61 6.66 -6.59 1.85
CA ASN A 61 6.03 -6.97 0.60
C ASN A 61 6.07 -8.49 0.39
N CYS A 62 4.94 -9.07 0.01
CA CYS A 62 4.84 -10.50 -0.28
C CYS A 62 5.23 -10.82 -1.71
N VAL A 63 6.13 -11.79 -1.88
CA VAL A 63 6.39 -12.39 -3.20
C VAL A 63 5.26 -13.35 -3.52
N LEU A 64 4.67 -13.20 -4.72
CA LEU A 64 3.53 -14.02 -5.15
C LEU A 64 3.98 -15.14 -6.07
N LYS A 65 3.38 -16.31 -5.88
CA LYS A 65 3.57 -17.48 -6.74
C LYS A 65 2.59 -17.47 -7.91
N GLU A 66 1.34 -17.11 -7.64
CA GLU A 66 0.29 -17.00 -8.65
C GLU A 66 -0.76 -15.98 -8.25
N GLY A 67 -1.44 -15.43 -9.25
CA GLY A 67 -2.59 -14.56 -9.06
C GLY A 67 -3.61 -14.76 -10.18
N LYS A 68 -4.90 -14.71 -9.84
CA LYS A 68 -6.00 -14.84 -10.79
C LYS A 68 -7.22 -14.05 -10.34
N ILE A 69 -8.01 -13.62 -11.32
CA ILE A 69 -9.34 -13.05 -11.14
C ILE A 69 -10.34 -14.08 -11.66
N VAL A 70 -11.35 -14.42 -10.85
CA VAL A 70 -12.29 -15.51 -11.14
C VAL A 70 -13.71 -15.00 -11.02
N THR A 71 -14.51 -15.19 -12.06
CA THR A 71 -15.97 -15.02 -12.01
C THR A 71 -16.63 -16.41 -11.96
N GLU A 72 -17.97 -16.47 -11.93
CA GLU A 72 -18.68 -17.74 -12.05
C GLU A 72 -18.36 -18.51 -13.35
N ARG A 73 -17.97 -17.80 -14.42
CA ARG A 73 -17.83 -18.37 -15.77
C ARG A 73 -16.41 -18.32 -16.31
N GLU A 74 -15.61 -17.38 -15.85
CA GLU A 74 -14.34 -17.03 -16.49
C GLU A 74 -13.20 -16.93 -15.46
N ARG A 75 -11.98 -17.11 -15.95
CA ARG A 75 -10.75 -16.99 -15.17
C ARG A 75 -9.74 -16.17 -15.97
N PHE A 76 -9.22 -15.13 -15.35
CA PHE A 76 -8.25 -14.22 -15.94
C PHE A 76 -6.96 -14.26 -15.09
N PRO A 77 -5.78 -14.15 -15.71
CA PRO A 77 -4.54 -13.97 -14.95
C PRO A 77 -4.56 -12.60 -14.24
N LEU A 78 -4.12 -12.56 -12.99
CA LEU A 78 -3.87 -11.31 -12.28
C LEU A 78 -2.48 -10.81 -12.65
N THR A 79 -2.36 -9.52 -12.94
CA THR A 79 -1.06 -8.89 -13.15
C THR A 79 -0.54 -8.42 -11.79
N TYR A 80 0.73 -8.71 -11.49
CA TYR A 80 1.40 -8.30 -10.25
C TYR A 80 2.90 -8.12 -10.47
N ASP A 81 3.59 -7.43 -9.56
CA ASP A 81 5.04 -7.29 -9.55
C ASP A 81 5.72 -8.06 -8.40
N ASP A 82 7.05 -8.02 -8.38
CA ASP A 82 7.87 -8.67 -7.35
C ASP A 82 7.73 -8.02 -5.97
N ASN A 83 7.12 -6.83 -5.88
CA ASN A 83 6.80 -6.14 -4.62
C ASN A 83 5.41 -6.51 -4.10
N GLY A 84 4.75 -7.50 -4.70
CA GLY A 84 3.41 -7.92 -4.31
C GLY A 84 2.33 -6.89 -4.63
N GLN A 85 2.61 -5.93 -5.52
CA GLN A 85 1.59 -5.01 -6.03
C GLN A 85 0.66 -5.76 -6.96
N LEU A 86 -0.65 -5.63 -6.74
CA LEU A 86 -1.69 -6.17 -7.60
C LEU A 86 -2.15 -5.08 -8.57
N PHE A 87 -2.07 -5.36 -9.87
CA PHE A 87 -2.58 -4.48 -10.91
C PHE A 87 -3.93 -5.02 -11.39
N LEU A 88 -4.99 -4.37 -10.91
CA LEU A 88 -6.36 -4.71 -11.26
C LEU A 88 -6.85 -3.79 -12.38
N PRO A 89 -7.60 -4.30 -13.37
CA PRO A 89 -8.26 -3.45 -14.34
C PRO A 89 -9.37 -2.65 -13.66
N PHE A 90 -9.67 -1.44 -14.13
CA PHE A 90 -10.88 -0.72 -13.76
C PHE A 90 -12.04 -1.18 -14.67
N ASP A 91 -12.63 -2.34 -14.35
CA ASP A 91 -13.68 -2.97 -15.16
C ASP A 91 -14.95 -3.22 -14.33
N LYS A 92 -16.04 -2.55 -14.71
CA LYS A 92 -17.36 -2.66 -14.09
C LYS A 92 -18.03 -4.03 -14.30
N GLN A 93 -17.67 -4.76 -15.36
CA GLN A 93 -18.20 -6.10 -15.61
C GLN A 93 -17.69 -7.09 -14.56
N LEU A 94 -16.43 -6.96 -14.13
CA LEU A 94 -15.87 -7.81 -13.07
C LEU A 94 -16.56 -7.58 -11.73
N ASP A 95 -16.93 -6.35 -11.39
CA ASP A 95 -17.75 -6.06 -10.20
C ASP A 95 -19.17 -6.64 -10.34
N THR A 96 -19.81 -6.40 -11.48
CA THR A 96 -21.17 -6.90 -11.74
C THR A 96 -21.24 -8.43 -11.67
N HIS A 97 -20.21 -9.13 -12.17
CA HIS A 97 -20.09 -10.59 -12.12
C HIS A 97 -19.52 -11.12 -10.80
N LYS A 98 -19.37 -10.27 -9.78
CA LYS A 98 -18.87 -10.62 -8.45
C LYS A 98 -17.58 -11.44 -8.51
N ALA A 99 -16.64 -10.91 -9.28
CA ALA A 99 -15.33 -11.52 -9.42
C ALA A 99 -14.60 -11.61 -8.07
N MET A 100 -13.79 -12.64 -7.93
CA MET A 100 -12.89 -12.86 -6.79
C MET A 100 -11.45 -12.73 -7.26
N VAL A 101 -10.66 -11.94 -6.55
CA VAL A 101 -9.21 -11.86 -6.70
C VAL A 101 -8.58 -12.90 -5.78
N ILE A 102 -7.82 -13.82 -6.34
CA ILE A 102 -7.11 -14.87 -5.61
C ILE A 102 -5.63 -14.70 -5.87
N ALA A 103 -4.86 -14.42 -4.82
CA ALA A 103 -3.42 -14.27 -4.88
C ALA A 103 -2.76 -15.24 -3.90
N THR A 104 -1.86 -16.08 -4.39
CA THR A 104 -1.18 -17.09 -3.59
C THR A 104 0.24 -16.63 -3.31
N PRO A 105 0.61 -16.35 -2.04
CA PRO A 105 1.97 -16.00 -1.71
C PRO A 105 2.91 -17.19 -1.93
N GLN A 106 4.17 -16.91 -2.19
CA GLN A 106 5.20 -17.94 -2.27
C GLN A 106 5.56 -18.51 -0.90
N SER A 107 5.45 -17.69 0.15
CA SER A 107 5.71 -18.10 1.53
C SER A 107 5.00 -17.17 2.51
N GLY A 108 4.56 -17.72 3.64
CA GLY A 108 4.05 -16.96 4.77
C GLY A 108 2.61 -16.49 4.60
N GLN A 109 2.09 -15.85 5.64
CA GLN A 109 0.73 -15.32 5.65
C GLN A 109 0.75 -13.86 5.24
N CYS A 110 0.00 -13.56 4.17
CA CYS A 110 -0.10 -12.22 3.60
C CYS A 110 -1.52 -11.67 3.76
N GLN A 111 -1.62 -10.36 3.83
CA GLN A 111 -2.87 -9.61 3.86
C GLN A 111 -2.85 -8.48 2.85
N LEU A 112 -4.05 -8.07 2.44
CA LEU A 112 -4.23 -6.90 1.61
C LEU A 112 -3.85 -5.63 2.37
N SER A 113 -3.02 -4.80 1.75
CA SER A 113 -2.66 -3.46 2.18
C SER A 113 -2.96 -2.49 1.04
N MET A 114 -3.90 -1.58 1.28
CA MET A 114 -4.17 -0.47 0.40
C MET A 114 -3.21 0.68 0.73
N GLN A 115 -2.68 1.34 -0.30
CA GLN A 115 -1.77 2.47 -0.13
C GLN A 115 -2.10 3.57 -1.14
N ILE A 116 -2.16 4.80 -0.68
CA ILE A 116 -2.25 5.98 -1.55
C ILE A 116 -0.84 6.38 -1.98
N GLU A 117 -0.65 6.64 -3.27
CA GLU A 117 0.65 6.93 -3.84
C GLU A 117 0.55 7.68 -5.17
N ALA A 118 1.62 8.37 -5.53
CA ALA A 118 1.87 8.82 -6.89
C ALA A 118 2.94 7.90 -7.50
N PRO A 119 2.55 6.98 -8.40
CA PRO A 119 3.51 6.07 -9.03
C PRO A 119 4.41 6.81 -10.01
N GLY A 120 5.70 6.49 -9.98
CA GLY A 120 6.69 7.05 -10.89
C GLY A 120 6.77 6.31 -12.24
N PRO A 121 7.87 6.49 -12.99
CA PRO A 121 9.09 7.18 -12.59
C PRO A 121 9.00 8.71 -12.67
N PHE A 122 9.56 9.41 -11.68
CA PHE A 122 9.84 10.85 -11.75
C PHE A 122 11.34 11.07 -11.85
N THR A 123 11.80 11.65 -12.96
CA THR A 123 13.22 12.03 -13.18
C THR A 123 13.51 13.48 -12.78
N ARG A 124 12.45 14.29 -12.69
CA ARG A 124 12.47 15.67 -12.20
C ARG A 124 11.18 15.92 -11.43
N LEU A 125 11.30 16.51 -10.25
CA LEU A 125 10.18 16.94 -9.43
C LEU A 125 10.36 18.43 -9.11
N THR A 126 9.32 19.23 -9.30
CA THR A 126 9.31 20.66 -8.93
C THR A 126 8.64 20.87 -7.57
N TYR A 127 8.86 22.02 -6.95
CA TYR A 127 8.17 22.39 -5.70
C TYR A 127 6.64 22.44 -5.90
N ALA A 128 6.17 23.06 -6.99
CA ALA A 128 4.76 23.12 -7.35
C ALA A 128 4.14 21.73 -7.54
N GLN A 129 4.81 20.82 -8.24
CA GLN A 129 4.33 19.45 -8.40
C GLN A 129 4.26 18.70 -7.07
N ALA A 130 5.27 18.84 -6.21
CA ALA A 130 5.25 18.21 -4.88
C ALA A 130 4.09 18.73 -4.03
N TYR A 131 3.78 20.02 -4.12
CA TYR A 131 2.59 20.63 -3.50
C TYR A 131 1.30 20.06 -4.09
N THR A 132 1.15 20.00 -5.41
CA THR A 132 -0.04 19.40 -6.05
C THR A 132 -0.26 17.95 -5.63
N ILE A 133 0.80 17.13 -5.60
CA ILE A 133 0.72 15.73 -5.19
C ILE A 133 0.23 15.60 -3.74
N GLU A 134 0.69 16.48 -2.85
CA GLU A 134 0.28 16.47 -1.45
C GLU A 134 -1.19 16.86 -1.27
N GLN A 135 -1.65 17.89 -1.98
CA GLN A 135 -3.06 18.28 -1.98
C GLN A 135 -3.95 17.16 -2.54
N GLU A 136 -3.53 16.50 -3.62
CA GLU A 136 -4.25 15.35 -4.16
C GLU A 136 -4.30 14.17 -3.16
N PHE A 137 -3.26 13.98 -2.33
CA PHE A 137 -3.30 12.98 -1.28
C PHE A 137 -4.27 13.34 -0.16
N GLU A 138 -4.33 14.61 0.25
CA GLU A 138 -5.31 15.09 1.24
C GLU A 138 -6.73 14.86 0.76
N ASP A 139 -7.04 15.30 -0.47
CA ASP A 139 -8.34 15.16 -1.09
C ASP A 139 -8.74 13.68 -1.24
N LEU A 140 -7.84 12.84 -1.79
CA LEU A 140 -8.12 11.42 -1.97
C LEU A 140 -8.30 10.68 -0.64
N ILE A 141 -7.58 11.05 0.42
CA ILE A 141 -7.79 10.51 1.76
C ILE A 141 -9.18 10.89 2.28
N GLY A 142 -9.59 12.14 2.08
CA GLY A 142 -10.93 12.63 2.43
C GLY A 142 -12.03 11.82 1.73
N ASP A 143 -11.93 11.68 0.41
CA ASP A 143 -12.91 10.95 -0.41
C ASP A 143 -12.99 9.46 -0.05
N LEU A 144 -11.84 8.80 0.14
CA LEU A 144 -11.76 7.39 0.51
C LEU A 144 -12.25 7.11 1.95
N SER A 145 -12.28 8.13 2.81
CA SER A 145 -12.82 8.03 4.17
C SER A 145 -14.35 8.18 4.20
N GLY A 146 -14.97 8.51 3.06
CA GLY A 146 -16.41 8.68 2.91
C GLY A 146 -16.93 9.97 3.53
N PHE A 147 -18.16 10.34 3.15
CA PHE A 147 -18.79 11.62 3.52
C PHE A 147 -18.75 11.94 5.03
N PHE A 148 -18.91 10.93 5.89
CA PHE A 148 -18.93 11.16 7.34
C PHE A 148 -17.58 11.64 7.87
N VAL A 149 -16.49 10.95 7.52
CA VAL A 149 -15.16 11.30 8.01
C VAL A 149 -14.59 12.46 7.18
N GLY A 150 -14.71 12.41 5.85
CA GLY A 150 -14.17 13.42 4.96
C GLY A 150 -14.84 14.80 5.09
N THR A 151 -16.16 14.85 5.33
CA THR A 151 -16.91 16.12 5.33
C THR A 151 -17.47 16.49 6.71
N LEU A 152 -18.08 15.55 7.43
CA LEU A 152 -18.74 15.88 8.71
C LEU A 152 -17.77 15.91 9.90
N MET A 153 -16.73 15.08 9.87
CA MET A 153 -15.73 14.96 10.93
C MET A 153 -14.29 15.00 10.40
N PRO A 154 -13.88 16.04 9.64
CA PRO A 154 -12.55 16.11 9.02
C PRO A 154 -11.41 16.13 10.04
N PHE A 155 -11.69 16.49 11.29
CA PHE A 155 -10.74 16.42 12.40
C PHE A 155 -10.35 14.98 12.78
N LEU A 156 -11.04 13.96 12.26
CA LEU A 156 -10.66 12.54 12.39
C LEU A 156 -9.72 12.08 11.27
N LEU A 157 -9.56 12.88 10.20
CA LEU A 157 -8.56 12.61 9.19
C LEU A 157 -7.17 12.79 9.80
N PRO A 158 -6.21 11.97 9.36
CA PRO A 158 -4.86 12.07 9.88
C PRO A 158 -4.19 13.38 9.42
N GLU A 159 -3.29 13.93 10.23
CA GLU A 159 -2.56 15.15 9.88
C GLU A 159 -1.48 14.85 8.84
N HIS A 160 -1.48 15.61 7.75
CA HIS A 160 -0.48 15.53 6.70
C HIS A 160 0.69 16.46 7.04
N LYS A 161 1.92 15.92 6.96
CA LYS A 161 3.16 16.68 7.19
C LYS A 161 3.92 16.94 5.89
N GLY A 162 3.47 16.36 4.79
CA GLY A 162 4.07 16.50 3.47
C GLY A 162 4.07 15.17 2.71
N VAL A 163 5.15 14.91 1.97
CA VAL A 163 5.30 13.70 1.15
C VAL A 163 6.52 12.89 1.55
N GLN A 164 6.48 11.60 1.26
CA GLN A 164 7.63 10.71 1.35
C GLN A 164 8.04 10.27 -0.06
N LEU A 165 9.26 10.65 -0.45
CA LEU A 165 9.87 10.29 -1.72
C LEU A 165 10.57 8.93 -1.58
N HIS A 166 10.32 8.01 -2.51
CA HIS A 166 10.99 6.71 -2.60
C HIS A 166 11.88 6.69 -3.84
N PHE A 167 13.19 6.78 -3.63
CA PHE A 167 14.20 6.78 -4.69
C PHE A 167 14.47 5.35 -5.17
N ALA A 168 14.76 5.18 -6.45
CA ALA A 168 15.04 3.87 -7.04
C ALA A 168 16.39 3.31 -6.59
N ASP A 169 17.47 4.09 -6.79
CA ASP A 169 18.82 3.58 -6.60
C ASP A 169 19.70 4.45 -5.70
N THR A 170 19.57 5.78 -5.81
CA THR A 170 20.43 6.75 -5.12
C THR A 170 19.66 7.99 -4.70
N LEU A 171 20.10 8.59 -3.58
CA LEU A 171 19.62 9.90 -3.16
C LEU A 171 20.26 11.02 -3.98
N PRO A 172 19.62 12.19 -4.08
CA PRO A 172 20.21 13.37 -4.69
C PRO A 172 21.53 13.75 -4.02
N ALA A 173 22.49 14.27 -4.79
CA ALA A 173 23.80 14.67 -4.28
C ALA A 173 23.73 15.74 -3.18
N LYS A 174 22.65 16.54 -3.16
CA LYS A 174 22.36 17.52 -2.12
C LYS A 174 20.93 17.33 -1.67
N VAL A 175 20.77 17.01 -0.39
CA VAL A 175 19.48 16.92 0.30
C VAL A 175 19.37 18.11 1.26
N PRO A 176 18.27 18.87 1.24
CA PRO A 176 18.04 19.94 2.22
C PRO A 176 18.01 19.42 3.66
N ASP A 177 18.51 20.21 4.62
CA ASP A 177 18.53 19.85 6.05
C ASP A 177 17.13 19.66 6.66
N SER A 178 16.09 20.21 6.00
CA SER A 178 14.69 20.04 6.42
C SER A 178 14.13 18.65 6.13
N TRP A 179 14.81 17.83 5.32
CA TRP A 179 14.34 16.50 4.93
C TRP A 179 14.78 15.44 5.93
N GLN A 180 13.90 14.47 6.20
CA GLN A 180 14.23 13.33 7.06
C GLN A 180 14.43 12.10 6.18
N CYS A 181 15.68 11.77 5.88
CA CYS A 181 16.01 10.63 5.02
C CYS A 181 16.50 9.41 5.81
N GLN A 182 15.99 8.24 5.44
CA GLN A 182 16.43 6.94 5.93
C GLN A 182 16.55 5.98 4.74
N GLY A 183 17.78 5.55 4.42
CA GLY A 183 18.03 4.75 3.22
C GLY A 183 17.69 5.53 1.94
N LEU A 184 16.87 4.94 1.07
CA LEU A 184 16.38 5.56 -0.18
C LEU A 184 15.00 6.23 -0.03
N GLN A 185 14.61 6.54 1.19
CA GLN A 185 13.33 7.20 1.48
C GLN A 185 13.59 8.53 2.17
N CYS A 186 12.95 9.60 1.71
CA CYS A 186 13.04 10.92 2.31
C CYS A 186 11.65 11.48 2.58
N LYS A 187 11.38 11.84 3.84
CA LYS A 187 10.20 12.62 4.21
C LYS A 187 10.50 14.10 3.99
N VAL A 188 9.66 14.75 3.21
CA VAL A 188 9.81 16.11 2.74
C VAL A 188 8.61 16.92 3.22
N PRO A 189 8.81 17.90 4.12
CA PRO A 189 7.74 18.80 4.49
C PRO A 189 7.33 19.66 3.29
N ILE A 190 6.02 19.81 3.08
CA ILE A 190 5.46 20.67 2.05
C ILE A 190 5.01 21.98 2.68
N GLU A 191 5.32 23.10 2.02
CA GLU A 191 4.96 24.43 2.49
C GLU A 191 3.96 25.08 1.53
N GLN A 192 3.02 25.86 2.06
CA GLN A 192 1.97 26.51 1.27
C GLN A 192 2.50 27.42 0.15
N GLN A 193 3.66 28.03 0.35
CA GLN A 193 4.32 28.90 -0.64
C GLN A 193 4.87 28.15 -1.87
N TRP A 194 4.78 26.83 -1.93
CA TRP A 194 5.30 26.02 -3.03
C TRP A 194 4.33 25.92 -4.21
N GLN A 195 3.06 26.26 -4.03
CA GLN A 195 1.99 26.13 -5.02
C GLN A 195 2.38 26.64 -6.42
N ASP A 196 3.00 27.82 -6.50
CA ASP A 196 3.40 28.45 -7.77
C ASP A 196 4.92 28.35 -8.05
N ASN A 197 5.65 27.56 -7.27
CA ASN A 197 7.10 27.47 -7.36
C ASN A 197 7.55 26.41 -8.36
N ASN A 198 7.78 26.81 -9.60
CA ASN A 198 8.24 25.92 -10.66
C ASN A 198 9.74 25.57 -10.61
N LYS A 199 10.47 25.98 -9.56
CA LYS A 199 11.86 25.55 -9.39
C LYS A 199 11.93 24.05 -9.17
N THR A 200 13.05 23.47 -9.57
CA THR A 200 13.29 22.04 -9.38
C THR A 200 13.59 21.75 -7.91
N LEU A 201 12.86 20.79 -7.34
CA LEU A 201 13.05 20.23 -6.00
C LEU A 201 14.04 19.06 -6.04
N VAL A 202 13.86 18.16 -7.01
CA VAL A 202 14.72 16.98 -7.25
C VAL A 202 15.03 16.87 -8.72
N GLU A 203 16.29 16.59 -9.03
CA GLU A 203 16.78 16.30 -10.38
C GLU A 203 17.95 15.31 -10.34
N GLY A 204 18.11 14.53 -11.41
CA GLY A 204 19.28 13.67 -11.59
C GLY A 204 19.20 12.33 -10.86
N THR A 205 18.10 12.06 -10.15
CA THR A 205 17.79 10.77 -9.51
C THR A 205 16.36 10.37 -9.79
N GLN A 206 16.11 9.08 -9.99
CA GLN A 206 14.76 8.58 -10.24
C GLN A 206 14.02 8.33 -8.92
N ILE A 207 12.85 8.94 -8.78
CA ILE A 207 11.86 8.60 -7.76
C ILE A 207 10.91 7.58 -8.39
N HIS A 208 10.81 6.38 -7.83
CA HIS A 208 9.91 5.35 -8.37
C HIS A 208 8.49 5.48 -7.79
N ARG A 209 8.34 6.15 -6.64
CA ARG A 209 7.05 6.35 -5.99
C ARG A 209 7.11 7.52 -5.00
N ILE A 210 5.99 8.19 -4.82
CA ILE A 210 5.77 9.18 -3.76
C ILE A 210 4.55 8.73 -2.93
N THR A 211 4.62 8.81 -1.61
CA THR A 211 3.50 8.47 -0.70
C THR A 211 3.20 9.61 0.26
N PRO A 212 2.00 9.67 0.86
CA PRO A 212 1.72 10.64 1.92
C PRO A 212 2.67 10.48 3.11
N TRP A 213 3.10 11.59 3.72
CA TRP A 213 3.73 11.57 5.04
C TRP A 213 2.71 12.02 6.09
N ILE A 214 2.20 11.03 6.82
CA ILE A 214 1.21 11.21 7.87
C ILE A 214 1.90 11.31 9.24
N ALA A 215 1.43 12.21 10.10
CA ALA A 215 1.81 12.26 11.51
C ALA A 215 1.18 11.10 12.30
N HIS A 216 1.98 10.40 13.09
CA HIS A 216 1.50 9.49 14.14
C HIS A 216 1.53 10.19 15.50
#